data_AF-A0A8H4VA52-F1
#
_entry.id   AF-A0A8H4VA52-F1
#
_cell.length_a   1.000
_cell.length_b   1.000
_cell.length_c   1.000
_cell.angle_alpha   90.00
_cell.angle_beta   90.00
_cell.angle_gamma   90.00
#
_symmetry.space_group_name_H-M   'P 1'
#
loop_
_entity.id
_entity.type
_entity.pdbx_description
1 polymer ?
#
loop_
_entity_poly.entity_id
_entity_poly.type
_entity_poly.pdbx_seq_one_letter_code
_entity_poly.pdbx_strand_id
1 'polypeptide(L)'
;MSSSAVKAQAKVHPDGTTDYKPLRSGNKIHIADTPMTWSNWHKHVHWLNTTLIVFVPIIGFISAYWVPLHLYTAIFSVVYYFNTGLGITAGYHRLWAHTSFKATLPLKIYLAAVGAGAVEGSIRWWSREHRAHHRYTDTVKDPYSVRKGLMYSHIGWMVFKQNPKRAGRTDITDLNEDPVVVWQHRNFIKCIIFMALAFPTLVCGLCWGDWLGGFVYAGILRICFVQQATFCVNSLAHWLGDQPFDDRNSPRDHVITALVTLGEGYHNFHHEFPSDYRNAIEWYQYDPTKWSICVWKWLGLAFDLKQFRANEIEKGRVQQMQKKLDQKRSTLDWGTPLEQLPVVSWDDFVDGAKNGKALVAIAGVIHDVTDFIKDHPGGKALISSAVGKDATATFNGGVYNHSNAAHNLLSTMRVGVLRGGCEVEIWKRAQFENKDVTYMNDSAGQRILRAGSQVTRMSQPVASADAA
;
A
#
# COMPACT_ATOMS: atom_id res chain seq x y z
N MET A 1 0.02 -50.77 36.24
CA MET A 1 -0.10 -49.84 35.09
C MET A 1 1.10 -48.93 35.10
N SER A 2 2.05 -49.19 34.20
CA SER A 2 3.28 -48.42 34.01
C SER A 2 3.01 -47.31 33.00
N SER A 3 3.48 -46.10 33.29
CA SER A 3 4.02 -45.17 32.29
C SER A 3 4.84 -44.11 33.02
N SER A 4 6.11 -44.45 33.25
CA SER A 4 7.14 -43.56 33.78
C SER A 4 7.50 -42.48 32.75
N ALA A 5 7.49 -41.22 33.17
CA ALA A 5 7.97 -40.09 32.39
C ALA A 5 9.42 -40.31 31.95
N VAL A 6 9.65 -40.35 30.64
CA VAL A 6 10.98 -40.42 30.02
C VAL A 6 11.66 -39.06 30.22
N LYS A 7 12.62 -38.99 31.14
CA LYS A 7 13.58 -37.88 31.21
C LYS A 7 14.48 -37.93 29.98
N ALA A 8 14.41 -36.91 29.13
CA ALA A 8 15.35 -36.74 28.04
C ALA A 8 16.79 -36.65 28.60
N GLN A 9 17.61 -37.65 28.27
CA GLN A 9 19.05 -37.64 28.60
C GLN A 9 19.75 -36.55 27.78
N ALA A 10 20.56 -35.75 28.44
CA ALA A 10 21.45 -34.79 27.79
C ALA A 10 22.45 -35.54 26.90
N LYS A 11 22.67 -35.07 25.67
CA LYS A 11 23.75 -35.58 24.81
C LYS A 11 25.10 -35.30 25.49
N VAL A 12 25.83 -36.37 25.76
CA VAL A 12 27.18 -36.35 26.33
C VAL A 12 28.12 -35.66 25.33
N HIS A 13 28.83 -34.62 25.76
CA HIS A 13 29.91 -34.03 24.99
C HIS A 13 31.11 -35.01 24.95
N PRO A 14 31.85 -35.11 23.83
CA PRO A 14 32.87 -36.15 23.62
C PRO A 14 34.16 -35.97 24.46
N ASP A 15 34.18 -35.08 25.45
CA ASP A 15 35.35 -34.76 26.27
C ASP A 15 35.32 -35.36 27.70
N GLY A 16 34.30 -36.15 28.04
CA GLY A 16 34.22 -36.84 29.32
C GLY A 16 33.88 -35.95 30.52
N THR A 17 33.49 -34.70 30.30
CA THR A 17 33.03 -33.81 31.38
C THR A 17 31.57 -34.13 31.77
N THR A 18 31.35 -34.51 33.04
CA THR A 18 30.01 -34.80 33.60
C THR A 18 29.38 -33.60 34.32
N ASP A 19 30.07 -32.47 34.30
CA ASP A 19 29.89 -31.29 35.14
C ASP A 19 29.50 -30.04 34.34
N TYR A 20 29.02 -30.22 33.10
CA TYR A 20 28.39 -29.15 32.33
C TYR A 20 27.09 -28.67 33.01
N LYS A 21 27.20 -27.62 33.82
CA LYS A 21 26.07 -26.76 34.19
C LYS A 21 25.94 -25.67 33.12
N PRO A 22 24.89 -25.67 32.27
CA PRO A 22 24.70 -24.58 31.33
C PRO A 22 24.62 -23.26 32.09
N LEU A 23 25.49 -22.30 31.74
CA LEU A 23 25.55 -20.94 32.33
C LEU A 23 24.24 -20.14 32.17
N ARG A 24 23.24 -20.69 31.46
CA ARG A 24 21.85 -20.21 31.42
C ARG A 24 20.90 -21.37 31.63
N SER A 25 20.64 -21.73 32.89
CA SER A 25 19.52 -22.60 33.24
C SER A 25 18.21 -21.82 33.09
N GLY A 26 17.54 -22.02 31.95
CA GLY A 26 16.16 -21.59 31.72
C GLY A 26 16.02 -20.60 30.56
N ASN A 27 15.44 -21.07 29.45
CA ASN A 27 14.76 -20.20 28.50
C ASN A 27 13.55 -19.59 29.22
N LYS A 28 13.76 -18.55 30.05
CA LYS A 28 12.65 -17.75 30.55
C LYS A 28 11.93 -17.19 29.32
N ILE A 29 10.70 -17.64 29.12
CA ILE A 29 9.82 -17.14 28.07
C ILE A 29 9.69 -15.63 28.28
N HIS A 30 9.87 -14.85 27.21
CA HIS A 30 9.76 -13.41 27.30
C HIS A 30 8.32 -13.04 27.66
N ILE A 31 8.10 -11.99 28.47
CA ILE A 31 6.76 -11.62 28.94
C ILE A 31 5.77 -11.43 27.78
N ALA A 32 6.23 -10.87 26.66
CA ALA A 32 5.44 -10.68 25.43
C ALA A 32 4.88 -11.98 24.82
N ASP A 33 5.46 -13.14 25.16
CA ASP A 33 5.06 -14.45 24.67
C ASP A 33 4.20 -15.23 25.68
N THR A 34 3.90 -14.63 26.84
CA THR A 34 2.98 -15.21 27.83
C THR A 34 1.58 -14.62 27.68
N PRO A 35 0.49 -15.35 28.00
CA PRO A 35 -0.85 -14.77 28.01
C PRO A 35 -0.96 -13.61 29.01
N MET A 36 -1.66 -12.55 28.61
CA MET A 36 -1.95 -11.44 29.51
C MET A 36 -3.12 -11.81 30.43
N THR A 37 -2.92 -11.61 31.72
CA THR A 37 -3.85 -11.90 32.80
C THR A 37 -3.92 -10.70 33.75
N TRP A 38 -4.95 -10.64 34.59
CA TRP A 38 -5.06 -9.62 35.64
C TRP A 38 -3.85 -9.55 36.59
N SER A 39 -3.15 -10.67 36.77
CA SER A 39 -1.99 -10.73 37.66
C SER A 39 -0.68 -10.23 37.02
N ASN A 40 -0.57 -10.22 35.69
CA ASN A 40 0.70 -9.93 35.00
C ASN A 40 0.64 -8.80 33.96
N TRP A 41 -0.52 -8.21 33.67
CA TRP A 41 -0.67 -7.16 32.64
C TRP A 41 0.36 -6.03 32.78
N HIS A 42 0.62 -5.57 34.01
CA HIS A 42 1.60 -4.51 34.31
C HIS A 42 3.03 -4.88 33.88
N LYS A 43 3.36 -6.17 33.76
CA LYS A 43 4.67 -6.64 33.30
C LYS A 43 4.81 -6.53 31.79
N HIS A 44 3.70 -6.59 31.05
CA HIS A 44 3.65 -6.37 29.60
C HIS A 44 3.79 -4.90 29.22
N VAL A 45 3.51 -3.98 30.13
CA VAL A 45 3.59 -2.54 29.87
C VAL A 45 5.04 -2.05 29.88
N HIS A 46 5.38 -1.22 28.90
CA HIS A 46 6.64 -0.51 28.79
C HIS A 46 6.53 0.87 29.48
N TRP A 47 6.57 0.85 30.81
CA TRP A 47 6.24 2.01 31.67
C TRP A 47 6.93 3.31 31.30
N LEU A 48 8.22 3.30 30.91
CA LEU A 48 8.92 4.52 30.50
C LEU A 48 8.23 5.19 29.30
N ASN A 49 8.02 4.44 28.21
CA ASN A 49 7.32 4.91 27.02
C ASN A 49 5.89 5.34 27.37
N THR A 50 5.15 4.52 28.13
CA THR A 50 3.78 4.84 28.56
C THR A 50 3.72 6.16 29.33
N THR A 51 4.68 6.42 30.23
CA THR A 51 4.76 7.71 30.92
C THR A 51 4.98 8.87 29.97
N LEU A 52 5.91 8.75 29.04
CA LEU A 52 6.22 9.83 28.12
C LEU A 52 5.11 10.11 27.09
N ILE A 53 4.43 9.07 26.58
CA ILE A 53 3.46 9.22 25.48
C ILE A 53 2.00 9.27 25.94
N VAL A 54 1.70 8.87 27.19
CA VAL A 54 0.32 8.87 27.73
C VAL A 54 0.23 9.82 28.93
N PHE A 55 0.97 9.56 30.00
CA PHE A 55 0.79 10.31 31.25
C PHE A 55 1.26 11.76 31.16
N VAL A 56 2.40 12.04 30.54
CA VAL A 56 2.91 13.41 30.35
C VAL A 56 1.94 14.27 29.50
N PRO A 57 1.43 13.80 28.35
CA PRO A 57 0.38 14.50 27.62
C PRO A 57 -0.89 14.75 28.43
N ILE A 58 -1.37 13.76 29.22
CA ILE A 58 -2.53 13.95 30.10
C ILE A 58 -2.28 15.08 31.09
N ILE A 59 -1.10 15.13 31.72
CA ILE A 59 -0.71 16.23 32.61
C ILE A 59 -0.68 17.57 31.86
N GLY A 60 -0.24 17.60 30.60
CA GLY A 60 -0.28 18.79 29.74
C GLY A 60 -1.71 19.28 29.51
N PHE A 61 -2.64 18.38 29.17
CA PHE A 61 -4.04 18.72 28.94
C PHE A 61 -4.73 19.20 30.23
N ILE A 62 -4.44 18.58 31.36
CA ILE A 62 -4.94 19.04 32.67
C ILE A 62 -4.37 20.42 32.99
N SER A 63 -3.06 20.63 32.77
CA SER A 63 -2.39 21.91 33.01
C SER A 63 -2.95 23.04 32.14
N ALA A 64 -3.40 22.74 30.92
CA ALA A 64 -4.00 23.72 30.01
C ALA A 64 -5.29 24.35 30.55
N TYR A 65 -5.96 23.73 31.53
CA TYR A 65 -7.10 24.32 32.22
C TYR A 65 -6.70 25.56 33.05
N TRP A 66 -5.50 25.58 33.64
CA TRP A 66 -5.02 26.68 34.49
C TRP A 66 -4.01 27.60 33.81
N VAL A 67 -3.37 27.16 32.73
CA VAL A 67 -2.36 27.95 32.01
C VAL A 67 -3.01 28.57 30.77
N PRO A 68 -3.22 29.90 30.72
CA PRO A 68 -3.86 30.54 29.57
C PRO A 68 -2.97 30.46 28.33
N LEU A 69 -3.58 30.26 27.15
CA LEU A 69 -2.88 30.26 25.87
C LEU A 69 -2.72 31.68 25.34
N HIS A 70 -1.50 32.21 25.38
CA HIS A 70 -1.16 33.48 24.73
C HIS A 70 -0.99 33.31 23.22
N LEU A 71 -1.35 34.34 22.44
CA LEU A 71 -1.32 34.29 20.96
C LEU A 71 0.09 33.98 20.40
N TYR A 72 1.14 34.64 20.90
CA TYR A 72 2.51 34.38 20.42
C TYR A 72 3.00 32.98 20.77
N THR A 73 2.62 32.46 21.94
CA THR A 73 2.87 31.07 22.34
C THR A 73 2.13 30.09 21.43
N ALA A 74 0.87 30.38 21.06
CA ALA A 74 0.11 29.56 20.14
C ALA A 74 0.77 29.50 18.75
N ILE A 75 1.12 30.66 18.19
CA ILE A 75 1.80 30.76 16.89
C ILE A 75 3.14 30.01 16.95
N PHE A 76 3.96 30.26 17.97
CA PHE A 76 5.23 29.57 18.13
C PHE A 76 5.06 28.05 18.31
N SER A 77 4.07 27.60 19.06
CA SER A 77 3.77 26.17 19.23
C SER A 77 3.46 25.50 17.89
N VAL A 78 2.68 26.16 17.03
CA VAL A 78 2.36 25.65 15.68
C VAL A 78 3.59 25.66 14.77
N VAL A 79 4.37 26.74 14.75
CA VAL A 79 5.61 26.80 13.97
C VAL A 79 6.58 25.71 14.43
N TYR A 80 6.72 25.53 15.74
CA TYR A 80 7.62 24.54 16.32
C TYR A 80 7.11 23.10 16.12
N TYR A 81 5.79 22.89 16.10
CA TYR A 81 5.18 21.63 15.66
C TYR A 81 5.65 21.25 14.25
N PHE A 82 5.54 22.15 13.27
CA PHE A 82 6.01 21.87 11.91
C PHE A 82 7.53 21.66 11.84
N ASN A 83 8.33 22.41 12.61
CA ASN A 83 9.79 22.23 12.65
C ASN A 83 10.18 20.85 13.21
N THR A 84 9.58 20.44 14.33
CA THR A 84 9.85 19.12 14.93
C THR A 84 9.34 17.99 14.03
N GLY A 85 8.19 18.18 13.37
CA GLY A 85 7.69 17.30 12.32
C GLY A 85 8.66 17.17 11.14
N LEU A 86 9.22 18.26 10.61
CA LEU A 86 10.26 18.22 9.57
C LEU A 86 11.52 17.48 10.03
N GLY A 87 11.86 17.54 11.32
CA GLY A 87 12.93 16.74 11.90
C GLY A 87 12.71 15.24 11.72
N ILE A 88 11.46 14.79 11.86
CA ILE A 88 11.05 13.40 11.62
C ILE A 88 10.97 13.11 10.12
N THR A 89 10.17 13.86 9.36
CA THR A 89 9.87 13.56 7.96
C THR A 89 11.07 13.82 7.02
N ALA A 90 11.72 14.98 7.10
CA ALA A 90 12.89 15.26 6.26
C ALA A 90 14.15 14.58 6.80
N GLY A 91 14.34 14.61 8.13
CA GLY A 91 15.52 14.06 8.78
C GLY A 91 15.44 12.55 8.94
N TYR A 92 14.73 12.08 9.97
CA TYR A 92 14.79 10.69 10.43
C TYR A 92 14.35 9.71 9.34
N HIS A 93 13.31 10.10 8.60
CA HIS A 93 12.69 9.33 7.55
C HIS A 93 13.44 9.44 6.22
N ARG A 94 13.34 10.57 5.52
CA ARG A 94 13.86 10.71 4.15
C ARG A 94 15.38 10.73 4.08
N LEU A 95 16.05 11.51 4.95
CA LEU A 95 17.52 11.63 4.95
C LEU A 95 18.21 10.39 5.50
N TRP A 96 17.86 9.95 6.72
CA TRP A 96 18.60 8.87 7.41
C TRP A 96 18.02 7.48 7.19
N ALA A 97 16.69 7.27 7.23
CA ALA A 97 16.15 5.92 7.03
C ALA A 97 16.22 5.49 5.56
N HIS A 98 15.89 6.38 4.62
CA HIS A 98 15.79 6.06 3.19
C HIS A 98 16.92 6.59 2.32
N THR A 99 17.77 7.49 2.83
CA THR A 99 18.88 8.09 2.07
C THR A 99 18.41 8.75 0.77
N SER A 100 17.21 9.34 0.76
CA SER A 100 16.57 9.86 -0.46
C SER A 100 17.16 11.19 -0.94
N PHE A 101 17.96 11.85 -0.11
CA PHE A 101 18.78 12.99 -0.47
C PHE A 101 20.01 13.07 0.43
N LYS A 102 20.96 13.96 0.11
CA LYS A 102 22.10 14.30 0.96
C LYS A 102 21.94 15.73 1.49
N ALA A 103 22.47 15.97 2.67
CA ALA A 103 22.39 17.26 3.36
C ALA A 103 23.77 17.73 3.80
N THR A 104 23.99 19.05 3.79
CA THR A 104 25.17 19.68 4.39
C THR A 104 25.15 19.52 5.92
N LEU A 105 26.31 19.67 6.55
CA LEU A 105 26.44 19.51 8.00
C LEU A 105 25.49 20.43 8.81
N PRO A 106 25.33 21.74 8.48
CA PRO A 106 24.38 22.60 9.19
C PRO A 106 22.94 22.07 9.13
N LEU A 107 22.49 21.62 7.95
CA LEU A 107 21.14 21.06 7.80
C LEU A 107 20.98 19.75 8.58
N LYS A 108 21.99 18.88 8.57
CA LYS A 108 22.00 17.66 9.40
C LYS A 108 21.87 17.96 10.89
N ILE A 109 22.63 18.93 11.40
CA ILE A 109 22.58 19.34 12.81
C ILE A 109 21.21 19.90 13.16
N TYR A 110 20.67 20.79 12.32
CA TYR A 110 19.33 21.34 12.50
C TYR A 110 18.26 20.23 12.57
N LEU A 111 18.21 19.34 11.57
CA LEU A 111 17.25 18.23 11.51
C LEU A 111 17.41 17.26 12.70
N ALA A 112 18.65 16.99 13.14
CA ALA A 112 18.91 16.17 14.31
C ALA A 112 18.39 16.80 15.60
N ALA A 113 18.55 18.12 15.74
CA ALA A 113 18.10 18.88 16.92
C ALA A 113 16.57 18.97 16.97
N VAL A 114 15.92 19.43 15.89
CA VAL A 114 14.44 19.54 15.88
C VAL A 114 13.76 18.18 15.90
N GLY A 115 14.34 17.15 15.28
CA GLY A 115 13.84 15.77 15.38
C GLY A 115 13.91 15.22 16.81
N ALA A 116 14.94 15.58 17.59
CA ALA A 116 14.98 15.23 19.01
C ALA A 116 13.84 15.89 19.81
N GLY A 117 13.39 17.07 19.38
CA GLY A 117 12.23 17.77 19.96
C GLY A 117 10.90 17.03 19.82
N ALA A 118 10.78 16.06 18.89
CA ALA A 118 9.59 15.22 18.72
C ALA A 118 9.52 14.03 19.70
N VAL A 119 10.65 13.68 20.34
CA VAL A 119 10.72 12.61 21.36
C VAL A 119 10.26 11.23 20.84
N GLU A 120 10.77 10.82 19.68
CA GLU A 120 10.41 9.54 19.04
C GLU A 120 11.55 8.51 19.03
N GLY A 121 12.51 8.66 19.95
CA GLY A 121 13.75 7.88 19.96
C GLY A 121 14.87 8.54 19.16
N SER A 122 16.10 8.06 19.33
CA SER A 122 17.26 8.60 18.59
C SER A 122 17.16 8.30 17.09
N ILE A 123 17.80 9.10 16.25
CA ILE A 123 17.86 8.86 14.78
C ILE A 123 18.21 7.41 14.48
N ARG A 124 19.28 6.91 15.12
CA ARG A 124 19.77 5.53 14.95
C ARG A 124 18.70 4.47 15.26
N TRP A 125 17.93 4.66 16.32
CA TRP A 125 16.89 3.70 16.72
C TRP A 125 15.66 3.80 15.82
N TRP A 126 15.19 5.03 15.56
CA TRP A 126 14.02 5.30 14.72
C TRP A 126 14.25 4.78 13.30
N SER A 127 15.38 5.14 12.67
CA SER A 127 15.69 4.71 11.30
C SER A 127 15.89 3.19 11.21
N ARG A 128 16.43 2.53 12.24
CA ARG A 128 16.52 1.06 12.29
C ARG A 128 15.14 0.41 12.27
N GLU A 129 14.24 0.86 13.14
CA GLU A 129 12.87 0.33 13.23
C GLU A 129 12.08 0.63 11.96
N HIS A 130 12.23 1.82 11.39
CA HIS A 130 11.57 2.20 10.15
C HIS A 130 12.05 1.36 8.94
N ARG A 131 13.37 1.13 8.83
CA ARG A 131 13.90 0.19 7.82
C ARG A 131 13.36 -1.22 8.02
N ALA A 132 13.22 -1.67 9.28
CA ALA A 132 12.70 -2.99 9.60
C ALA A 132 11.21 -3.09 9.22
N HIS A 133 10.45 -2.03 9.45
CA HIS A 133 9.07 -1.91 8.99
C HIS A 133 8.98 -2.09 7.47
N HIS A 134 9.69 -1.31 6.65
CA HIS A 134 9.66 -1.47 5.19
C HIS A 134 10.07 -2.87 4.72
N ARG A 135 11.10 -3.45 5.32
CA ARG A 135 11.62 -4.77 4.91
C ARG A 135 10.66 -5.91 5.26
N TYR A 136 9.90 -5.75 6.34
CA TYR A 136 9.10 -6.81 6.93
C TYR A 136 7.62 -6.41 7.07
N THR A 137 7.17 -5.43 6.29
CA THR A 137 5.82 -4.83 6.35
C THR A 137 4.76 -5.91 6.51
N ASP A 138 3.84 -5.71 7.45
CA ASP A 138 2.73 -6.62 7.70
C ASP A 138 3.11 -8.03 8.17
N THR A 139 4.36 -8.28 8.56
CA THR A 139 4.77 -9.56 9.16
C THR A 139 4.96 -9.46 10.67
N VAL A 140 5.18 -10.60 11.34
CA VAL A 140 5.50 -10.62 12.78
C VAL A 140 6.80 -9.91 13.15
N LYS A 141 7.67 -9.64 12.16
CA LYS A 141 8.96 -8.94 12.34
C LYS A 141 8.84 -7.42 12.19
N ASP A 142 7.71 -6.92 11.70
CA ASP A 142 7.41 -5.49 11.64
C ASP A 142 7.12 -4.96 13.06
N PRO A 143 7.88 -3.95 13.53
CA PRO A 143 7.78 -3.44 14.90
C PRO A 143 6.40 -2.89 15.25
N TYR A 144 5.67 -2.34 14.29
CA TYR A 144 4.38 -1.70 14.51
C TYR A 144 3.33 -2.16 13.51
N SER A 145 3.40 -3.45 13.14
CA SER A 145 2.49 -4.09 12.19
C SER A 145 1.01 -3.82 12.47
N VAL A 146 0.32 -3.31 11.46
CA VAL A 146 -1.13 -3.08 11.47
C VAL A 146 -1.94 -4.37 11.63
N ARG A 147 -1.36 -5.54 11.31
CA ARG A 147 -2.03 -6.84 11.50
C ARG A 147 -2.34 -7.17 12.96
N LYS A 148 -1.71 -6.47 13.91
CA LYS A 148 -2.04 -6.57 15.35
C LYS A 148 -3.21 -5.67 15.77
N GLY A 149 -3.80 -4.93 14.83
CA GLY A 149 -4.95 -4.05 15.03
C GLY A 149 -4.57 -2.56 15.02
N LEU A 150 -5.54 -1.73 14.64
CA LEU A 150 -5.36 -0.28 14.47
C LEU A 150 -4.80 0.42 15.71
N MET A 151 -5.33 0.12 16.89
CA MET A 151 -4.84 0.72 18.15
C MET A 151 -3.43 0.23 18.53
N TYR A 152 -3.07 -0.99 18.14
CA TYR A 152 -1.71 -1.48 18.35
C TYR A 152 -0.72 -0.71 17.47
N SER A 153 -0.98 -0.58 16.16
CA SER A 153 -0.05 0.12 15.26
C SER A 153 0.00 1.62 15.51
N HIS A 154 -1.08 2.21 16.05
CA HIS A 154 -1.09 3.61 16.45
C HIS A 154 -0.19 3.83 17.69
N ILE A 155 -0.53 3.24 18.84
CA ILE A 155 0.17 3.53 20.12
C ILE A 155 0.58 2.27 20.89
N GLY A 156 -0.14 1.15 20.71
CA GLY A 156 0.10 -0.07 21.49
C GLY A 156 1.50 -0.66 21.32
N TRP A 157 2.12 -0.51 20.15
CA TRP A 157 3.49 -0.97 19.90
C TRP A 157 4.55 -0.29 20.77
N MET A 158 4.28 0.92 21.26
CA MET A 158 5.11 1.66 22.22
C MET A 158 4.74 1.36 23.67
N VAL A 159 3.46 1.07 23.94
CA VAL A 159 2.94 0.78 25.28
C VAL A 159 3.27 -0.64 25.73
N PHE A 160 3.29 -1.61 24.83
CA PHE A 160 3.55 -3.02 25.16
C PHE A 160 4.98 -3.43 24.83
N LYS A 161 5.61 -4.16 25.75
CA LYS A 161 6.94 -4.74 25.55
C LYS A 161 6.89 -5.77 24.42
N GLN A 162 7.80 -5.62 23.47
CA GLN A 162 7.98 -6.57 22.38
C GLN A 162 9.13 -7.53 22.68
N ASN A 163 9.07 -8.77 22.17
CA ASN A 163 10.19 -9.70 22.31
C ASN A 163 11.32 -9.31 21.34
N PRO A 164 12.52 -8.93 21.83
CA PRO A 164 13.64 -8.53 20.97
C PRO A 164 14.08 -9.63 19.99
N LYS A 165 13.82 -10.91 20.31
CA LYS A 165 14.14 -12.05 19.42
C LYS A 165 13.29 -12.07 18.15
N ARG A 166 12.12 -11.41 18.15
CA ARG A 166 11.21 -11.33 16.99
C ARG A 166 11.45 -10.08 16.13
N ALA A 167 12.21 -9.10 16.63
CA ALA A 167 12.44 -7.85 15.93
C ALA A 167 13.16 -8.05 14.59
N GLY A 168 12.66 -7.41 13.54
CA GLY A 168 13.30 -7.39 12.23
C GLY A 168 14.71 -6.82 12.28
N ARG A 169 15.64 -7.43 11.54
CA ARG A 169 17.02 -6.96 11.41
C ARG A 169 17.24 -6.22 10.10
N THR A 170 17.94 -5.11 10.18
CA THR A 170 18.30 -4.24 9.07
C THR A 170 19.74 -3.78 9.18
N ASP A 171 20.33 -3.46 8.03
CA ASP A 171 21.64 -2.83 8.02
C ASP A 171 21.52 -1.38 8.48
N ILE A 172 22.47 -0.98 9.32
CA ILE A 172 22.56 0.34 9.96
C ILE A 172 24.01 0.83 9.99
N THR A 173 24.87 0.26 9.15
CA THR A 173 26.30 0.58 9.11
C THR A 173 26.52 2.06 8.81
N ASP A 174 25.81 2.58 7.81
CA ASP A 174 25.79 4.01 7.45
C ASP A 174 25.39 4.92 8.63
N LEU A 175 24.41 4.51 9.44
CA LEU A 175 23.98 5.25 10.63
C LEU A 175 25.04 5.26 11.74
N ASN A 176 25.89 4.23 11.80
CA ASN A 176 27.00 4.17 12.76
C ASN A 176 28.23 4.96 12.27
N GLU A 177 28.29 5.26 10.97
CA GLU A 177 29.37 6.03 10.36
C GLU A 177 29.07 7.54 10.32
N ASP A 178 27.80 7.95 10.37
CA ASP A 178 27.43 9.38 10.44
C ASP A 178 27.70 9.97 11.84
N PRO A 179 28.65 10.93 11.99
CA PRO A 179 29.01 11.47 13.29
C PRO A 179 27.87 12.22 14.00
N VAL A 180 26.96 12.85 13.25
CA VAL A 180 25.80 13.55 13.82
C VAL A 180 24.84 12.55 14.45
N VAL A 181 24.59 11.43 13.75
CA VAL A 181 23.72 10.36 14.25
C VAL A 181 24.31 9.71 15.50
N VAL A 182 25.61 9.40 15.49
CA VAL A 182 26.30 8.80 16.64
C VAL A 182 26.31 9.74 17.84
N TRP A 183 26.62 11.03 17.63
CA TRP A 183 26.61 12.03 18.69
C TRP A 183 25.21 12.20 19.29
N GLN A 184 24.19 12.30 18.44
CA GLN A 184 22.80 12.47 18.87
C GLN A 184 22.32 11.25 19.64
N HIS A 185 22.64 10.03 19.20
CA HIS A 185 22.28 8.81 19.89
C HIS A 185 22.91 8.73 21.30
N ARG A 186 24.19 9.10 21.43
CA ARG A 186 24.90 9.12 22.73
C ARG A 186 24.37 10.18 23.69
N ASN A 187 23.89 11.31 23.16
CA ASN A 187 23.41 12.44 23.95
C ASN A 187 21.87 12.58 23.92
N PHE A 188 21.16 11.55 23.48
CA PHE A 188 19.74 11.67 23.11
C PHE A 188 18.88 12.22 24.24
N ILE A 189 19.09 11.76 25.48
CA ILE A 189 18.34 12.25 26.66
C ILE A 189 18.58 13.76 26.90
N LYS A 190 19.79 14.26 26.69
CA LYS A 190 20.08 15.69 26.80
C LYS A 190 19.41 16.47 25.67
N CYS A 191 19.46 15.93 24.45
CA CYS A 191 18.80 16.53 23.28
C CYS A 191 17.28 16.64 23.47
N ILE A 192 16.61 15.59 23.98
CA ILE A 192 15.15 15.65 24.20
C ILE A 192 14.80 16.63 25.32
N ILE A 193 15.52 16.64 26.45
CA ILE A 193 15.21 17.56 27.57
C ILE A 193 15.35 19.00 27.09
N PHE A 194 16.41 19.29 26.34
CA PHE A 194 16.63 20.62 25.81
C PHE A 194 15.64 20.98 24.71
N MET A 195 15.62 20.25 23.59
CA MET A 195 14.82 20.64 22.42
C MET A 195 13.32 20.46 22.65
N ALA A 196 12.89 19.44 23.38
CA ALA A 196 11.47 19.18 23.56
C ALA A 196 10.82 20.07 24.64
N LEU A 197 11.56 20.49 25.67
CA LEU A 197 11.02 21.24 26.81
C LEU A 197 11.74 22.57 27.05
N ALA A 198 13.04 22.56 27.32
CA ALA A 198 13.73 23.78 27.75
C ALA A 198 13.77 24.87 26.65
N PHE A 199 14.07 24.49 25.40
CA PHE A 199 14.12 25.41 24.26
C PHE A 199 12.80 26.16 24.03
N PRO A 200 11.64 25.48 23.86
CA PRO A 200 10.39 26.20 23.68
C PRO A 200 10.00 27.04 24.91
N THR A 201 10.26 26.56 26.13
CA THR A 201 10.04 27.34 27.36
C THR A 201 10.90 28.61 27.41
N LEU A 202 12.18 28.50 27.06
CA LEU A 202 13.11 29.64 27.04
C LEU A 202 12.71 30.66 25.98
N VAL A 203 12.31 30.22 24.78
CA VAL A 203 11.87 31.13 23.72
C VAL A 203 10.63 31.92 24.18
N CYS A 204 9.59 31.24 24.66
CA CYS A 204 8.37 31.93 25.11
C CYS A 204 8.62 32.83 26.32
N GLY A 205 9.40 32.35 27.29
CA GLY A 205 9.74 33.08 28.51
C GLY A 205 10.60 34.32 28.27
N LEU A 206 11.64 34.22 27.44
CA LEU A 206 12.56 35.33 27.17
C LEU A 206 12.00 36.34 26.17
N CYS A 207 11.24 35.90 25.16
CA CYS A 207 10.77 36.80 24.10
C CYS A 207 9.47 37.54 24.46
N TRP A 208 8.55 36.92 25.22
CA TRP A 208 7.29 37.56 25.60
C TRP A 208 6.79 37.19 27.01
N GLY A 209 7.65 36.67 27.88
CA GLY A 209 7.36 36.47 29.30
C GLY A 209 6.52 35.22 29.65
N ASP A 210 6.15 34.39 28.68
CA ASP A 210 5.22 33.26 28.88
C ASP A 210 5.95 31.93 29.12
N TRP A 211 6.58 31.80 30.29
CA TRP A 211 7.33 30.61 30.69
C TRP A 211 6.45 29.35 30.79
N LEU A 212 5.30 29.47 31.46
CA LEU A 212 4.40 28.35 31.68
C LEU A 212 3.69 27.94 30.39
N GLY A 213 3.24 28.90 29.57
CA GLY A 213 2.64 28.59 28.28
C GLY A 213 3.65 27.94 27.32
N GLY A 214 4.92 28.39 27.33
CA GLY A 214 5.99 27.75 26.58
C GLY A 214 6.24 26.31 27.00
N PHE A 215 6.19 26.02 28.30
CA PHE A 215 6.35 24.65 28.82
C PHE A 215 5.15 23.74 28.50
N VAL A 216 3.93 24.23 28.70
CA VAL A 216 2.70 23.43 28.53
C VAL A 216 2.34 23.27 27.05
N TYR A 217 2.21 24.37 26.30
CA TYR A 217 1.72 24.34 24.92
C TYR A 217 2.85 24.02 23.93
N ALA A 218 3.94 24.81 23.93
CA ALA A 218 5.05 24.62 22.99
C ALA A 218 5.97 23.44 23.37
N GLY A 219 5.97 23.04 24.63
CA GLY A 219 6.63 21.85 25.16
C GLY A 219 5.71 20.63 25.10
N ILE A 220 4.97 20.35 26.17
CA ILE A 220 4.25 19.08 26.40
C ILE A 220 3.21 18.79 25.32
N LEU A 221 2.26 19.69 25.08
CA LEU A 221 1.13 19.43 24.17
C LEU A 221 1.60 19.31 22.72
N ARG A 222 2.55 20.15 22.30
CA ARG A 222 3.15 20.05 20.96
C ARG A 222 3.90 18.73 20.75
N ILE A 223 4.59 18.17 21.77
CA ILE A 223 5.15 16.80 21.71
C ILE A 223 4.03 15.79 21.45
N CYS A 224 2.93 15.88 22.20
CA CYS A 224 1.80 14.98 22.04
C CYS A 224 1.27 15.02 20.60
N PHE A 225 0.97 16.22 20.07
CA PHE A 225 0.41 16.36 18.72
C PHE A 225 1.34 15.81 17.64
N VAL A 226 2.66 16.06 17.72
CA VAL A 226 3.59 15.52 16.71
C VAL A 226 3.68 14.00 16.80
N GLN A 227 3.68 13.43 18.01
CA GLN A 227 3.66 11.98 18.19
C GLN A 227 2.37 11.35 17.65
N GLN A 228 1.19 11.93 17.93
CA GLN A 228 -0.08 11.42 17.40
C GLN A 228 -0.12 11.52 15.88
N ALA A 229 0.42 12.59 15.30
CA ALA A 229 0.57 12.73 13.85
C ALA A 229 1.46 11.62 13.27
N THR A 230 2.65 11.38 13.83
CA THR A 230 3.52 10.28 13.38
C THR A 230 2.85 8.92 13.55
N PHE A 231 2.16 8.68 14.67
CA PHE A 231 1.47 7.43 14.94
C PHE A 231 0.32 7.16 13.96
N CYS A 232 -0.29 8.20 13.38
CA CYS A 232 -1.26 8.06 12.30
C CYS A 232 -0.63 7.50 11.01
N VAL A 233 0.68 7.68 10.78
CA VAL A 233 1.37 7.06 9.64
C VAL A 233 1.36 5.53 9.79
N ASN A 234 1.71 5.03 10.97
CA ASN A 234 1.73 3.59 11.25
C ASN A 234 0.33 2.96 11.30
N SER A 235 -0.71 3.75 11.57
CA SER A 235 -2.09 3.27 11.71
C SER A 235 -2.98 3.65 10.53
N LEU A 236 -3.39 4.90 10.43
CA LEU A 236 -4.33 5.39 9.41
C LEU A 236 -3.78 5.19 8.00
N ALA A 237 -2.49 5.39 7.77
CA ALA A 237 -1.88 5.19 6.45
C ALA A 237 -1.76 3.72 6.03
N HIS A 238 -2.07 2.78 6.94
CA HIS A 238 -2.19 1.35 6.67
C HIS A 238 -3.65 0.85 6.69
N TRP A 239 -4.62 1.74 6.88
CA TRP A 239 -6.03 1.35 7.04
C TRP A 239 -6.98 2.11 6.11
N LEU A 240 -6.73 3.40 5.90
CA LEU A 240 -7.61 4.31 5.15
C LEU A 240 -6.93 4.75 3.85
N GLY A 241 -7.68 4.71 2.74
CA GLY A 241 -7.25 5.21 1.43
C GLY A 241 -7.12 4.15 0.36
N ASP A 242 -6.49 4.54 -0.74
CA ASP A 242 -6.36 3.75 -1.95
C ASP A 242 -4.98 3.09 -2.05
N GLN A 243 -4.90 2.06 -2.89
CA GLN A 243 -3.64 1.39 -3.23
C GLN A 243 -3.41 1.51 -4.73
N PRO A 244 -2.92 2.67 -5.21
CA PRO A 244 -2.74 2.94 -6.63
C PRO A 244 -1.50 2.29 -7.25
N PHE A 245 -0.52 1.84 -6.45
CA PHE A 245 0.74 1.27 -6.94
C PHE A 245 0.90 -0.21 -6.63
N ASP A 246 0.60 -0.64 -5.41
CA ASP A 246 0.69 -2.05 -5.01
C ASP A 246 -0.27 -2.37 -3.85
N ASP A 247 -0.84 -3.57 -3.81
CA ASP A 247 -1.78 -4.00 -2.76
C ASP A 247 -1.36 -5.29 -2.04
N ARG A 248 -0.11 -5.75 -2.22
CA ARG A 248 0.43 -6.93 -1.51
C ARG A 248 0.47 -6.71 0.00
N ASN A 249 0.72 -5.47 0.42
CA ASN A 249 0.74 -5.04 1.81
C ASN A 249 -0.34 -3.97 2.05
N SER A 250 -0.52 -3.58 3.30
CA SER A 250 -1.54 -2.64 3.78
C SER A 250 -1.34 -1.11 3.57
N PRO A 251 -0.16 -0.57 3.19
CA PRO A 251 0.01 0.88 2.97
C PRO A 251 -0.98 1.45 1.95
N ARG A 252 -1.52 2.64 2.23
CA ARG A 252 -2.56 3.33 1.46
C ARG A 252 -2.24 4.81 1.28
N ASP A 253 -2.68 5.36 0.15
CA ASP A 253 -2.63 6.78 -0.15
C ASP A 253 -3.95 7.44 0.27
N HIS A 254 -3.86 8.49 1.09
CA HIS A 254 -5.05 9.23 1.52
C HIS A 254 -4.74 10.69 1.88
N VAL A 255 -5.51 11.62 1.31
CA VAL A 255 -5.27 13.08 1.47
C VAL A 255 -5.44 13.56 2.91
N ILE A 256 -6.44 13.07 3.64
CA ILE A 256 -6.64 13.46 5.05
C ILE A 256 -5.50 12.93 5.91
N THR A 257 -5.03 11.71 5.62
CA THR A 257 -3.86 11.16 6.30
C THR A 257 -2.65 12.03 6.00
N ALA A 258 -2.45 12.48 4.76
CA ALA A 258 -1.35 13.37 4.41
C ALA A 258 -1.42 14.72 5.15
N LEU A 259 -2.61 15.31 5.32
CA LEU A 259 -2.77 16.54 6.10
C LEU A 259 -2.41 16.34 7.58
N VAL A 260 -2.90 15.27 8.20
CA VAL A 260 -2.63 14.96 9.62
C VAL A 260 -1.15 14.61 9.84
N THR A 261 -0.51 13.98 8.85
CA THR A 261 0.85 13.43 8.96
C THR A 261 1.92 14.27 8.26
N LEU A 262 1.66 15.54 7.97
CA LEU A 262 2.65 16.46 7.37
C LEU A 262 3.22 15.98 6.02
N GLY A 263 2.36 15.35 5.20
CA GLY A 263 2.70 14.85 3.86
C GLY A 263 2.98 13.34 3.78
N GLU A 264 2.99 12.63 4.91
CA GLU A 264 3.37 11.22 4.98
C GLU A 264 2.24 10.23 4.63
N GLY A 265 1.06 10.74 4.26
CA GLY A 265 -0.15 9.94 3.99
C GLY A 265 -0.28 9.40 2.57
N TYR A 266 0.64 9.72 1.65
CA TYR A 266 0.79 9.02 0.36
C TYR A 266 1.68 7.79 0.57
N HIS A 267 1.20 6.89 1.43
CA HIS A 267 1.99 5.82 2.01
C HIS A 267 2.11 4.59 1.11
N ASN A 268 1.17 4.38 0.20
CA ASN A 268 1.27 3.34 -0.81
C ASN A 268 2.40 3.66 -1.80
N PHE A 269 2.46 4.91 -2.27
CA PHE A 269 3.59 5.37 -3.08
C PHE A 269 4.92 5.19 -2.33
N HIS A 270 4.96 5.64 -1.08
CA HIS A 270 6.15 5.59 -0.26
C HIS A 270 6.69 4.16 -0.05
N HIS A 271 5.81 3.19 0.20
CA HIS A 271 6.22 1.78 0.38
C HIS A 271 6.69 1.12 -0.90
N GLU A 272 6.12 1.51 -2.06
CA GLU A 272 6.55 0.98 -3.36
C GLU A 272 7.87 1.63 -3.83
N PHE A 273 8.05 2.94 -3.57
CA PHE A 273 9.20 3.72 -4.03
C PHE A 273 9.94 4.41 -2.87
N PRO A 274 10.46 3.66 -1.87
CA PRO A 274 10.96 4.22 -0.61
C PRO A 274 12.16 5.15 -0.74
N SER A 275 12.92 5.04 -1.84
CA SER A 275 14.07 5.91 -2.10
C SER A 275 13.72 7.25 -2.75
N ASP A 276 12.47 7.50 -3.18
CA ASP A 276 12.07 8.82 -3.67
C ASP A 276 12.04 9.81 -2.49
N TYR A 277 12.56 11.03 -2.69
CA TYR A 277 12.50 12.04 -1.63
C TYR A 277 11.09 12.61 -1.46
N ARG A 278 10.15 12.31 -2.35
CA ARG A 278 8.75 12.73 -2.29
C ARG A 278 7.90 11.56 -1.82
N ASN A 279 6.95 11.82 -0.94
CA ASN A 279 5.84 10.88 -0.76
C ASN A 279 4.70 11.25 -1.70
N ALA A 280 4.49 12.55 -1.90
CA ALA A 280 3.48 13.04 -2.82
C ALA A 280 4.12 13.51 -4.13
N ILE A 281 3.92 12.75 -5.21
CA ILE A 281 4.60 12.97 -6.50
C ILE A 281 4.03 14.15 -7.29
N GLU A 282 2.74 14.44 -7.14
CA GLU A 282 2.11 15.54 -7.85
C GLU A 282 2.45 16.87 -7.17
N TRP A 283 2.53 17.95 -7.96
CA TRP A 283 2.93 19.26 -7.44
C TRP A 283 1.90 19.82 -6.43
N TYR A 284 0.61 19.55 -6.64
CA TYR A 284 -0.51 20.04 -5.81
C TYR A 284 -0.79 19.16 -4.59
N GLN A 285 -0.26 17.94 -4.56
CA GLN A 285 -0.47 17.07 -3.41
C GLN A 285 0.33 17.57 -2.20
N TYR A 286 -0.36 17.64 -1.06
CA TYR A 286 0.17 18.19 0.18
C TYR A 286 1.34 17.34 0.69
N ASP A 287 2.54 17.90 0.61
CA ASP A 287 3.77 17.34 1.16
C ASP A 287 4.70 18.51 1.51
N PRO A 288 4.52 19.14 2.69
CA PRO A 288 5.36 20.26 3.12
C PRO A 288 6.84 19.87 3.19
N THR A 289 7.13 18.60 3.51
CA THR A 289 8.50 18.06 3.56
C THR A 289 9.18 18.09 2.19
N LYS A 290 8.48 17.68 1.12
CA LYS A 290 8.97 17.80 -0.27
C LYS A 290 9.33 19.24 -0.60
N TRP A 291 8.43 20.18 -0.27
CA TRP A 291 8.66 21.60 -0.56
C TRP A 291 9.84 22.16 0.25
N SER A 292 9.97 21.82 1.53
CA SER A 292 11.11 22.21 2.36
C SER A 292 12.44 21.68 1.79
N ILE A 293 12.50 20.41 1.39
CA ILE A 293 13.69 19.83 0.77
C ILE A 293 14.04 20.53 -0.55
N CYS A 294 13.05 20.88 -1.38
CA CYS A 294 13.26 21.67 -2.59
C CYS A 294 13.85 23.05 -2.29
N VAL A 295 13.33 23.76 -1.29
CA VAL A 295 13.88 25.06 -0.86
C VAL A 295 15.32 24.91 -0.37
N TRP A 296 15.62 23.90 0.45
CA TRP A 296 16.99 23.63 0.89
C TRP A 296 17.92 23.26 -0.27
N LYS A 297 17.42 22.59 -1.31
CA LYS A 297 18.18 22.36 -2.54
C LYS A 297 18.55 23.66 -3.24
N TRP A 298 17.60 24.58 -3.37
CA TRP A 298 17.88 25.89 -3.98
C TRP A 298 18.87 26.72 -3.17
N LEU A 299 18.86 26.58 -1.84
CA LEU A 299 19.83 27.20 -0.94
C LEU A 299 21.19 26.46 -0.88
N GLY A 300 21.37 25.35 -1.60
CA GLY A 300 22.60 24.54 -1.56
C GLY A 300 22.80 23.73 -0.27
N LEU A 301 21.77 23.61 0.57
CA LEU A 301 21.80 22.84 1.83
C LEU A 301 21.44 21.36 1.63
N ALA A 302 20.66 21.04 0.59
CA ALA A 302 20.31 19.68 0.19
C ALA A 302 20.75 19.40 -1.25
N PHE A 303 21.18 18.18 -1.55
CA PHE A 303 21.67 17.78 -2.87
C PHE A 303 21.44 16.28 -3.10
N ASP A 304 21.68 15.81 -4.33
CA ASP A 304 21.46 14.41 -4.74
C ASP A 304 20.03 13.88 -4.42
N LEU A 305 19.00 14.71 -4.61
CA LEU A 305 17.61 14.32 -4.40
C LEU A 305 17.23 13.20 -5.39
N LYS A 306 16.93 12.02 -4.86
CA LYS A 306 16.54 10.83 -5.63
C LYS A 306 15.08 10.91 -6.02
N GLN A 307 14.81 10.71 -7.31
CA GLN A 307 13.45 10.59 -7.86
C GLN A 307 13.38 9.36 -8.75
N PHE A 308 12.30 8.60 -8.65
CA PHE A 308 12.03 7.55 -9.62
C PHE A 308 11.63 8.15 -10.96
N ARG A 309 12.01 7.47 -12.05
CA ARG A 309 11.62 7.86 -13.40
C ARG A 309 10.09 7.77 -13.51
N ALA A 310 9.47 8.81 -14.09
CA ALA A 310 8.01 8.87 -14.27
C ALA A 310 7.44 7.61 -14.94
N ASN A 311 8.16 7.07 -15.93
CA ASN A 311 7.78 5.82 -16.60
C ASN A 311 7.67 4.61 -15.66
N GLU A 312 8.55 4.48 -14.66
CA GLU A 312 8.47 3.35 -13.72
C GLU A 312 7.31 3.51 -12.73
N ILE A 313 7.03 4.76 -12.32
CA ILE A 313 5.87 5.08 -11.49
C ILE A 313 4.57 4.75 -12.24
N GLU A 314 4.47 5.19 -13.51
CA GLU A 314 3.27 4.95 -14.32
C GLU A 314 3.10 3.47 -14.70
N LYS A 315 4.20 2.72 -14.92
CA LYS A 315 4.11 1.25 -15.04
C LYS A 315 3.44 0.63 -13.82
N GLY A 316 3.87 0.98 -12.61
CA GLY A 316 3.27 0.48 -11.37
C GLY A 316 1.77 0.81 -11.28
N ARG A 317 1.41 2.07 -11.58
CA ARG A 317 0.01 2.51 -11.60
C ARG A 317 -0.84 1.73 -12.60
N VAL A 318 -0.34 1.54 -13.83
CA VAL A 318 -1.05 0.79 -14.88
C VAL A 318 -1.17 -0.70 -14.52
N GLN A 319 -0.12 -1.30 -13.97
CA GLN A 319 -0.15 -2.69 -13.51
C GLN A 319 -1.22 -2.89 -12.43
N GLN A 320 -1.31 -1.98 -11.47
CA GLN A 320 -2.29 -2.05 -10.40
C GLN A 320 -3.72 -1.77 -10.88
N MET A 321 -3.91 -0.84 -11.81
CA MET A 321 -5.20 -0.63 -12.48
C MET A 321 -5.63 -1.86 -13.28
N GLN A 322 -4.70 -2.48 -14.01
CA GLN A 322 -4.97 -3.70 -14.77
C GLN A 322 -5.40 -4.84 -13.84
N LYS A 323 -4.69 -5.04 -12.72
CA LYS A 323 -5.06 -6.02 -11.70
C LYS A 323 -6.49 -5.81 -11.17
N LYS A 324 -6.85 -4.57 -10.81
CA LYS A 324 -8.21 -4.24 -10.35
C LYS A 324 -9.26 -4.45 -11.44
N LEU A 325 -8.92 -4.12 -12.69
CA LEU A 325 -9.79 -4.36 -13.84
C LEU A 325 -10.03 -5.86 -14.04
N ASP A 326 -8.98 -6.68 -13.92
CA ASP A 326 -9.07 -8.13 -14.05
C ASP A 326 -9.92 -8.76 -12.94
N GLN A 327 -9.74 -8.32 -11.70
CA GLN A 327 -10.60 -8.72 -10.58
C GLN A 327 -12.06 -8.36 -10.85
N LYS A 328 -12.36 -7.12 -11.26
CA LYS A 328 -13.73 -6.71 -11.61
C LYS A 328 -14.28 -7.50 -12.80
N ARG A 329 -13.43 -7.84 -13.75
CA ARG A 329 -13.80 -8.63 -14.92
C ARG A 329 -14.21 -10.04 -14.52
N SER A 330 -13.52 -10.67 -13.56
CA SER A 330 -13.83 -12.02 -13.07
C SER A 330 -15.19 -12.15 -12.39
N THR A 331 -15.80 -11.04 -11.93
CA THR A 331 -17.13 -11.06 -11.30
C THR A 331 -18.28 -10.89 -12.30
N LEU A 332 -17.97 -10.74 -13.59
CA LEU A 332 -18.97 -10.52 -14.64
C LEU A 332 -19.17 -11.80 -15.46
N ASP A 333 -20.40 -12.03 -15.91
CA ASP A 333 -20.70 -13.08 -16.88
C ASP A 333 -20.29 -12.62 -18.29
N TRP A 334 -19.40 -13.39 -18.93
CA TRP A 334 -18.91 -13.16 -20.29
C TRP A 334 -19.39 -14.22 -21.28
N GLY A 335 -20.34 -15.07 -20.85
CA GLY A 335 -20.81 -16.25 -21.57
C GLY A 335 -19.77 -17.36 -21.65
N THR A 336 -20.16 -18.44 -22.33
CA THR A 336 -19.29 -19.61 -22.53
C THR A 336 -18.03 -19.22 -23.34
N PRO A 337 -16.82 -19.55 -22.85
CA PRO A 337 -15.58 -19.33 -23.60
C PRO A 337 -15.59 -20.06 -24.95
N LEU A 338 -15.04 -19.42 -25.99
CA LEU A 338 -15.04 -19.97 -27.36
C LEU A 338 -14.39 -21.36 -27.47
N GLU A 339 -13.38 -21.62 -26.64
CA GLU A 339 -12.68 -22.91 -26.55
C GLU A 339 -13.58 -24.05 -26.06
N GLN A 340 -14.59 -23.74 -25.24
CA GLN A 340 -15.54 -24.71 -24.69
C GLN A 340 -16.74 -24.94 -25.61
N LEU A 341 -16.92 -24.10 -26.64
CA LEU A 341 -18.03 -24.23 -27.57
C LEU A 341 -17.79 -25.38 -28.57
N PRO A 342 -18.83 -26.17 -28.91
CA PRO A 342 -18.73 -27.20 -29.93
C PRO A 342 -18.46 -26.59 -31.32
N VAL A 343 -17.75 -27.31 -32.18
CA VAL A 343 -17.61 -26.97 -33.59
C VAL A 343 -18.77 -27.59 -34.36
N VAL A 344 -19.53 -26.77 -35.09
CA VAL A 344 -20.79 -27.13 -35.75
C VAL A 344 -20.64 -26.89 -37.25
N SER A 345 -21.07 -27.83 -38.10
CA SER A 345 -21.05 -27.62 -39.55
C SER A 345 -22.12 -26.62 -40.00
N TRP A 346 -21.99 -26.07 -41.21
CA TRP A 346 -23.02 -25.17 -41.75
C TRP A 346 -24.38 -25.87 -41.87
N ASP A 347 -24.39 -27.12 -42.31
CA ASP A 347 -25.61 -27.92 -42.45
C ASP A 347 -26.27 -28.16 -41.09
N ASP A 348 -25.51 -28.54 -40.07
CA ASP A 348 -26.02 -28.73 -38.70
C ASP A 348 -26.58 -27.41 -38.10
N PHE A 349 -25.94 -26.28 -38.41
CA PHE A 349 -26.41 -24.96 -38.00
C PHE A 349 -27.77 -24.62 -38.63
N VAL A 350 -27.89 -24.82 -39.95
CA VAL A 350 -29.13 -24.57 -40.71
C VAL A 350 -30.24 -25.53 -40.27
N ASP A 351 -29.93 -26.80 -40.05
CA ASP A 351 -30.90 -27.79 -39.61
C ASP A 351 -31.36 -27.54 -38.17
N GLY A 352 -30.44 -27.12 -37.29
CA GLY A 352 -30.79 -26.63 -35.95
C GLY A 352 -31.77 -25.46 -35.99
N ALA A 353 -31.60 -24.54 -36.95
CA ALA A 353 -32.50 -23.41 -37.14
C ALA A 353 -33.90 -23.82 -37.67
N LYS A 354 -33.97 -24.86 -38.52
CA LYS A 354 -35.25 -25.42 -39.01
C LYS A 354 -35.99 -26.19 -37.93
N ASN A 355 -35.28 -26.80 -36.98
CA ASN A 355 -35.83 -27.62 -35.91
C ASN A 355 -36.29 -26.81 -34.66
N GLY A 356 -36.66 -25.54 -34.87
CA GLY A 356 -37.33 -24.72 -33.87
C GLY A 356 -36.43 -23.84 -32.98
N LYS A 357 -35.10 -23.91 -33.13
CA LYS A 357 -34.19 -22.95 -32.48
C LYS A 357 -33.97 -21.73 -33.36
N ALA A 358 -33.91 -20.54 -32.78
CA ALA A 358 -33.51 -19.34 -33.50
C ALA A 358 -31.99 -19.17 -33.44
N LEU A 359 -31.26 -19.87 -34.31
CA LEU A 359 -29.81 -19.77 -34.37
C LEU A 359 -29.37 -18.68 -35.36
N VAL A 360 -28.40 -17.85 -34.98
CA VAL A 360 -27.80 -16.82 -35.85
C VAL A 360 -26.28 -16.91 -35.78
N ALA A 361 -25.61 -16.91 -36.93
CA ALA A 361 -24.16 -16.86 -36.99
C ALA A 361 -23.68 -15.39 -37.08
N ILE A 362 -22.76 -15.00 -36.21
CA ILE A 362 -22.11 -13.68 -36.22
C ILE A 362 -20.62 -13.89 -35.98
N ALA A 363 -19.80 -13.43 -36.92
CA ALA A 363 -18.35 -13.59 -36.96
C ALA A 363 -17.90 -15.04 -36.72
N GLY A 364 -18.56 -16.00 -37.37
CA GLY A 364 -18.25 -17.44 -37.23
C GLY A 364 -18.66 -18.07 -35.89
N VAL A 365 -19.34 -17.34 -35.00
CA VAL A 365 -19.90 -17.86 -33.73
C VAL A 365 -21.40 -17.99 -33.85
N ILE A 366 -21.93 -19.14 -33.43
CA ILE A 366 -23.36 -19.45 -33.43
C ILE A 366 -23.96 -19.03 -32.11
N HIS A 367 -25.02 -18.23 -32.20
CA HIS A 367 -25.77 -17.72 -31.05
C HIS A 367 -27.20 -18.25 -31.09
N ASP A 368 -27.69 -18.72 -29.95
CA ASP A 368 -29.10 -19.09 -29.78
C ASP A 368 -29.86 -17.88 -29.23
N VAL A 369 -30.62 -17.23 -30.11
CA VAL A 369 -31.39 -16.02 -29.79
C VAL A 369 -32.87 -16.33 -29.56
N THR A 370 -33.25 -17.61 -29.39
CA THR A 370 -34.66 -18.05 -29.30
C THR A 370 -35.45 -17.24 -28.30
N ASP A 371 -34.92 -17.07 -27.09
CA ASP A 371 -35.60 -16.33 -26.02
C ASP A 371 -35.50 -14.81 -26.20
N PHE A 372 -34.46 -14.32 -26.89
CA PHE A 372 -34.18 -12.89 -27.04
C PHE A 372 -34.96 -12.23 -28.19
N ILE A 373 -35.42 -13.00 -29.18
CA ILE A 373 -36.09 -12.44 -30.38
C ILE A 373 -37.23 -11.47 -30.04
N LYS A 374 -38.01 -11.77 -28.99
CA LYS A 374 -39.15 -10.95 -28.55
C LYS A 374 -38.72 -9.62 -27.90
N ASP A 375 -37.52 -9.59 -27.35
CA ASP A 375 -36.97 -8.46 -26.58
C ASP A 375 -35.98 -7.63 -27.41
N HIS A 376 -35.71 -8.03 -28.66
CA HIS A 376 -34.81 -7.33 -29.56
C HIS A 376 -35.31 -5.90 -29.86
N PRO A 377 -34.55 -4.84 -29.53
CA PRO A 377 -35.02 -3.45 -29.67
C PRO A 377 -35.31 -3.01 -31.10
N GLY A 378 -34.64 -3.61 -32.10
CA GLY A 378 -34.94 -3.39 -33.53
C GLY A 378 -36.21 -4.09 -34.02
N GLY A 379 -36.92 -4.80 -33.14
CA GLY A 379 -38.13 -5.55 -33.44
C GLY A 379 -37.86 -7.00 -33.87
N LYS A 380 -38.87 -7.84 -33.65
CA LYS A 380 -38.86 -9.28 -33.95
C LYS A 380 -38.57 -9.60 -35.42
N ALA A 381 -39.16 -8.84 -36.35
CA ALA A 381 -39.06 -9.13 -37.78
C ALA A 381 -37.61 -9.10 -38.29
N LEU A 382 -36.81 -8.12 -37.84
CA LEU A 382 -35.42 -7.96 -38.27
C LEU A 382 -34.56 -9.15 -37.82
N ILE A 383 -34.64 -9.53 -36.54
CA ILE A 383 -33.86 -10.66 -36.02
C ILE A 383 -34.37 -12.00 -36.53
N SER A 384 -35.68 -12.19 -36.71
CA SER A 384 -36.23 -13.42 -37.30
C SER A 384 -35.78 -13.63 -38.74
N SER A 385 -35.56 -12.56 -39.51
CA SER A 385 -35.05 -12.66 -40.90
C SER A 385 -33.61 -13.20 -40.99
N ALA A 386 -32.86 -13.14 -39.88
CA ALA A 386 -31.47 -13.57 -39.75
C ALA A 386 -31.32 -15.02 -39.24
N VAL A 387 -32.42 -15.66 -38.81
CA VAL A 387 -32.39 -17.05 -38.32
C VAL A 387 -31.91 -18.00 -39.41
N GLY A 388 -30.95 -18.85 -39.07
CA GLY A 388 -30.30 -19.80 -39.98
C GLY A 388 -29.35 -19.16 -40.98
N LYS A 389 -28.95 -17.90 -40.78
CA LYS A 389 -28.04 -17.16 -41.67
C LYS A 389 -26.84 -16.60 -40.92
N ASP A 390 -25.84 -16.21 -41.69
CA ASP A 390 -24.76 -15.33 -41.22
C ASP A 390 -25.25 -13.87 -41.24
N ALA A 391 -25.33 -13.26 -40.07
CA ALA A 391 -25.77 -11.88 -39.86
C ALA A 391 -24.61 -10.93 -39.55
N THR A 392 -23.36 -11.34 -39.78
CA THR A 392 -22.16 -10.57 -39.40
C THR A 392 -22.17 -9.17 -40.00
N ALA A 393 -22.41 -9.05 -41.31
CA ALA A 393 -22.45 -7.75 -41.99
C ALA A 393 -23.57 -6.86 -41.43
N THR A 394 -24.77 -7.41 -41.25
CA THR A 394 -25.93 -6.70 -40.70
C THR A 394 -25.67 -6.20 -39.28
N PHE A 395 -25.00 -6.99 -38.45
CA PHE A 395 -24.73 -6.71 -37.04
C PHE A 395 -23.57 -5.73 -36.82
N ASN A 396 -22.54 -5.78 -37.68
CA ASN A 396 -21.30 -4.99 -37.55
C ASN A 396 -21.26 -3.74 -38.47
N GLY A 397 -22.41 -3.12 -38.73
CA GLY A 397 -22.47 -1.81 -39.40
C GLY A 397 -22.76 -1.82 -40.90
N GLY A 398 -23.04 -2.97 -41.50
CA GLY A 398 -23.60 -3.04 -42.86
C GLY A 398 -25.08 -2.62 -42.91
N VAL A 399 -25.82 -2.81 -41.81
CA VAL A 399 -27.19 -2.27 -41.64
C VAL A 399 -27.27 -1.47 -40.34
N TYR A 400 -26.82 -2.05 -39.23
CA TYR A 400 -26.77 -1.36 -37.96
C TYR A 400 -25.48 -1.70 -37.24
N ASN A 401 -24.76 -0.69 -36.76
CA ASN A 401 -23.53 -0.89 -36.01
C ASN A 401 -23.87 -1.05 -34.52
N HIS A 402 -23.98 -2.30 -34.06
CA HIS A 402 -24.47 -2.60 -32.73
C HIS A 402 -23.54 -2.07 -31.63
N SER A 403 -24.14 -1.59 -30.53
CA SER A 403 -23.40 -0.99 -29.42
C SER A 403 -22.64 -2.05 -28.59
N ASN A 404 -21.71 -1.59 -27.75
CA ASN A 404 -20.97 -2.47 -26.82
C ASN A 404 -21.89 -3.30 -25.94
N ALA A 405 -23.05 -2.75 -25.54
CA ALA A 405 -24.03 -3.47 -24.75
C ALA A 405 -24.64 -4.65 -25.53
N ALA A 406 -24.93 -4.47 -26.82
CA ALA A 406 -25.43 -5.54 -27.67
C ALA A 406 -24.38 -6.64 -27.91
N HIS A 407 -23.10 -6.28 -28.10
CA HIS A 407 -22.03 -7.28 -28.19
C HIS A 407 -21.83 -8.07 -26.88
N ASN A 408 -21.91 -7.39 -25.73
CA ASN A 408 -21.83 -8.04 -24.42
C ASN A 408 -23.01 -8.98 -24.19
N LEU A 409 -24.24 -8.56 -24.52
CA LEU A 409 -25.41 -9.42 -24.41
C LEU A 409 -25.34 -10.62 -25.37
N LEU A 410 -24.92 -10.40 -26.62
CA LEU A 410 -24.73 -11.47 -27.59
C LEU A 410 -23.73 -12.53 -27.08
N SER A 411 -22.71 -12.12 -26.32
CA SER A 411 -21.71 -13.05 -25.79
C SER A 411 -22.26 -14.11 -24.84
N THR A 412 -23.38 -13.84 -24.16
CA THR A 412 -24.03 -14.80 -23.24
C THR A 412 -24.89 -15.83 -23.98
N MET A 413 -25.19 -15.60 -25.28
CA MET A 413 -26.06 -16.44 -26.10
C MET A 413 -25.28 -17.44 -26.97
N ARG A 414 -23.97 -17.58 -26.77
CA ARG A 414 -23.12 -18.46 -27.60
C ARG A 414 -23.41 -19.93 -27.36
N VAL A 415 -23.57 -20.69 -28.43
CA VAL A 415 -23.84 -22.14 -28.37
C VAL A 415 -22.93 -22.98 -29.27
N GLY A 416 -22.17 -22.37 -30.18
CA GLY A 416 -21.25 -23.11 -31.05
C GLY A 416 -20.31 -22.20 -31.84
N VAL A 417 -19.32 -22.81 -32.49
CA VAL A 417 -18.45 -22.17 -33.47
C VAL A 417 -18.66 -22.85 -34.82
N LEU A 418 -18.86 -22.06 -35.86
CA LEU A 418 -19.12 -22.57 -37.21
C LEU A 418 -17.83 -23.14 -37.84
N ARG A 419 -17.91 -24.35 -38.40
CA ARG A 419 -16.80 -24.99 -39.12
C ARG A 419 -16.45 -24.16 -40.36
N GLY A 420 -15.17 -23.85 -40.56
CA GLY A 420 -14.70 -22.96 -41.62
C GLY A 420 -14.87 -21.46 -41.36
N GLY A 421 -15.29 -21.06 -40.16
CA GLY A 421 -15.30 -19.65 -39.72
C GLY A 421 -13.87 -19.15 -39.45
N CYS A 422 -13.07 -19.04 -40.51
CA CYS A 422 -11.60 -18.91 -40.53
C CYS A 422 -10.97 -18.21 -39.32
N GLU A 423 -11.38 -17.01 -38.92
CA GLU A 423 -10.77 -16.32 -37.77
C GLU A 423 -10.96 -17.06 -36.43
N VAL A 424 -12.11 -17.70 -36.20
CA VAL A 424 -12.42 -18.42 -34.95
C VAL A 424 -11.75 -19.79 -34.91
N GLU A 425 -11.66 -20.46 -36.06
CA GLU A 425 -10.93 -21.72 -36.19
C GLU A 425 -9.42 -21.53 -36.16
N ILE A 426 -8.90 -20.43 -36.73
CA ILE A 426 -7.51 -20.01 -36.59
C ILE A 426 -7.23 -19.72 -35.12
N TRP A 427 -8.11 -19.01 -34.40
CA TRP A 427 -8.00 -18.83 -32.96
C TRP A 427 -7.94 -20.16 -32.19
N LYS A 428 -8.81 -21.13 -32.51
CA LYS A 428 -8.76 -22.48 -31.91
C LYS A 428 -7.49 -23.25 -32.28
N ARG A 429 -7.05 -23.24 -33.54
CA ARG A 429 -5.85 -23.95 -34.02
C ARG A 429 -4.55 -23.34 -33.48
N ALA A 430 -4.42 -22.02 -33.54
CA ALA A 430 -3.33 -21.27 -32.93
C ALA A 430 -3.20 -21.60 -31.42
N GLN A 431 -4.33 -21.78 -30.73
CA GLN A 431 -4.38 -22.22 -29.34
C GLN A 431 -3.95 -23.68 -29.13
N PHE A 432 -4.40 -24.62 -29.98
CA PHE A 432 -3.95 -26.03 -29.96
C PHE A 432 -2.44 -26.16 -30.27
N GLU A 433 -1.92 -25.27 -31.10
CA GLU A 433 -0.52 -25.23 -31.53
C GLU A 433 0.38 -24.35 -30.62
N ASN A 434 -0.18 -23.76 -29.55
CA ASN A 434 0.52 -22.87 -28.62
C ASN A 434 1.22 -21.67 -29.32
N LYS A 435 0.68 -21.20 -30.45
CA LYS A 435 1.21 -20.06 -31.21
C LYS A 435 0.19 -18.93 -31.25
N ASP A 436 0.65 -17.70 -31.06
CA ASP A 436 -0.03 -16.43 -31.40
C ASP A 436 -1.53 -16.30 -31.08
N VAL A 437 -2.00 -16.82 -29.95
CA VAL A 437 -3.23 -16.30 -29.32
C VAL A 437 -2.79 -15.45 -28.15
N THR A 438 -2.98 -14.13 -28.26
CA THR A 438 -2.60 -13.14 -27.24
C THR A 438 -3.51 -13.24 -26.02
N TYR A 439 -3.49 -14.37 -25.32
CA TYR A 439 -3.98 -14.44 -23.95
C TYR A 439 -3.04 -13.60 -23.11
N MET A 440 -3.59 -12.58 -22.47
CA MET A 440 -2.91 -11.99 -21.34
C MET A 440 -3.29 -12.84 -20.14
N ASN A 441 -2.31 -13.19 -19.33
CA ASN A 441 -2.59 -13.67 -18.00
C ASN A 441 -2.71 -12.44 -17.11
N ASP A 442 -3.65 -12.45 -16.18
CA ASP A 442 -3.65 -11.48 -15.10
C ASP A 442 -2.42 -11.68 -14.20
N SER A 443 -2.23 -10.78 -13.24
CA SER A 443 -1.14 -10.87 -12.26
C SER A 443 -1.16 -12.15 -11.40
N ALA A 444 -2.25 -12.93 -11.40
CA ALA A 444 -2.42 -14.19 -10.69
C ALA A 444 -2.26 -15.43 -11.62
N GLY A 445 -1.94 -15.22 -12.90
CA GLY A 445 -1.77 -16.30 -13.88
C GLY A 445 -3.08 -16.80 -14.50
N GLN A 446 -4.22 -16.14 -14.23
CA GLN A 446 -5.50 -16.49 -14.84
C GLN A 446 -5.61 -15.90 -16.24
N ARG A 447 -6.12 -16.68 -17.19
CA ARG A 447 -6.30 -16.25 -18.58
C ARG A 447 -7.41 -15.19 -18.66
N ILE A 448 -7.09 -14.03 -19.22
CA ILE A 448 -8.05 -12.95 -19.49
C ILE A 448 -8.15 -12.69 -20.99
N LEU A 449 -9.38 -12.58 -21.50
CA LEU A 449 -9.67 -11.93 -22.79
C LEU A 449 -9.74 -10.41 -22.52
N ARG A 450 -9.39 -9.49 -23.43
CA ARG A 450 -9.63 -8.05 -23.24
C ARG A 450 -10.83 -7.55 -24.05
N ALA A 451 -11.52 -6.52 -23.56
CA ALA A 451 -12.63 -5.90 -24.30
C ALA A 451 -12.07 -5.24 -25.58
N GLY A 452 -12.53 -5.70 -26.75
CA GLY A 452 -11.94 -5.36 -28.06
C GLY A 452 -11.29 -6.55 -28.77
N SER A 453 -10.95 -7.61 -28.04
CA SER A 453 -10.50 -8.91 -28.59
C SER A 453 -11.66 -9.92 -28.68
N GLN A 454 -12.91 -9.44 -28.60
CA GLN A 454 -14.09 -10.29 -28.82
C GLN A 454 -14.28 -10.46 -30.32
N VAL A 455 -14.24 -11.71 -30.77
CA VAL A 455 -14.38 -12.12 -32.18
C VAL A 455 -15.63 -11.54 -32.85
N THR A 456 -16.70 -11.25 -32.10
CA THR A 456 -17.92 -10.66 -32.63
C THR A 456 -17.77 -9.21 -33.11
N ARG A 457 -16.71 -8.49 -32.70
CA ARG A 457 -16.32 -7.21 -33.31
C ARG A 457 -15.28 -7.47 -34.39
N MET A 458 -15.73 -7.54 -35.65
CA MET A 458 -14.80 -7.47 -36.77
C MET A 458 -14.55 -6.00 -37.11
N SER A 459 -13.29 -5.63 -37.33
CA SER A 459 -12.95 -4.34 -37.98
C SER A 459 -13.66 -4.29 -39.33
N GLN A 460 -14.16 -3.14 -39.77
CA GLN A 460 -14.76 -3.03 -41.11
C GLN A 460 -13.80 -3.61 -42.16
N PRO A 461 -14.23 -4.56 -43.01
CA PRO A 461 -13.50 -4.79 -44.24
C PRO A 461 -13.52 -3.47 -45.02
N VAL A 462 -12.34 -2.98 -45.42
CA VAL A 462 -12.24 -1.88 -46.38
C VAL A 462 -13.07 -2.31 -47.59
N ALA A 463 -14.01 -1.46 -48.02
CA ALA A 463 -14.87 -1.75 -49.16
C ALA A 463 -14.00 -2.26 -50.31
N SER A 464 -14.21 -3.51 -50.73
CA SER A 464 -13.63 -3.99 -51.97
C SER A 464 -14.25 -3.15 -53.08
N ALA A 465 -13.40 -2.44 -53.82
CA ALA A 465 -13.75 -2.00 -55.15
C ALA A 465 -14.29 -3.22 -55.93
N ASP A 466 -15.29 -2.96 -56.75
CA ASP A 466 -15.98 -3.88 -57.67
C ASP A 466 -17.23 -4.59 -57.11
N ALA A 467 -18.37 -3.92 -57.32
CA ALA A 467 -19.51 -4.51 -58.03
C ALA A 467 -20.39 -3.39 -58.61
N ALA A 468 -20.36 -3.31 -59.95
CA ALA A 468 -21.21 -2.61 -60.94
C ALA A 468 -22.32 -1.65 -60.49
#